data_AF-A0A8T4ZEM9-F1
#
_entry.id   AF-A0A8T4ZEM9-F1
#
_cell.length_a   1.000
_cell.length_b   1.000
_cell.length_c   1.000
_cell.angle_alpha   90.00
_cell.angle_beta   90.00
_cell.angle_gamma   90.00
#
_symmetry.space_group_name_H-M   'P 1'
#
loop_
_entity.id
_entity.type
_entity.pdbx_description
1 polymer ?
#
loop_
_entity_poly.entity_id
_entity_poly.type
_entity_poly.pdbx_seq_one_letter_code
_entity_poly.pdbx_strand_id
1 'polypeptide(L)' 'MRYDVEVKFHEDFVKVEGDRIFVGLTSKPKDGKANIELIKKIAKHFGVSQSQVRIIAGFKSRRKIVDVEK' A
#
# COMPACT_ATOMS: atom_id res chain seq x y z
N MET A 1 0.49 -13.32 1.93
CA MET A 1 -0.93 -13.02 2.24
C MET A 1 -1.35 -11.84 1.38
N ARG A 2 -2.54 -11.90 0.76
CA ARG A 2 -2.98 -10.89 -0.20
C ARG A 2 -3.94 -9.91 0.46
N TYR A 3 -3.72 -8.63 0.22
CA TYR A 3 -4.56 -7.55 0.73
C TYR A 3 -4.99 -6.62 -0.40
N ASP A 4 -6.25 -6.20 -0.35
CA ASP A 4 -6.81 -5.18 -1.23
C ASP A 4 -6.51 -3.80 -0.66
N VAL A 5 -5.64 -3.07 -1.33
CA VAL A 5 -5.16 -1.77 -0.89
C VAL A 5 -5.84 -0.67 -1.68
N GLU A 6 -6.56 0.22 -1.00
CA GLU A 6 -7.15 1.42 -1.58
C GLU A 6 -6.36 2.66 -1.18
N VAL A 7 -5.83 3.36 -2.17
CA VAL A 7 -5.04 4.57 -1.98
C VAL A 7 -5.94 5.79 -2.04
N LYS A 8 -5.95 6.60 -0.97
CA LYS A 8 -6.52 7.94 -0.95
C LYS A 8 -5.41 8.99 -1.05
N PHE A 9 -5.62 10.01 -1.87
CA PHE A 9 -4.68 11.12 -2.00
C PHE A 9 -5.13 12.31 -1.15
N HIS A 10 -4.19 13.13 -0.68
CA HIS A 10 -4.40 14.31 0.19
C HIS A 10 -4.65 14.02 1.67
N GLU A 11 -4.48 12.77 2.11
CA GLU A 11 -4.61 12.38 3.51
C GLU A 11 -3.42 11.49 3.89
N ASP A 12 -2.98 11.49 5.15
CA ASP A 12 -1.93 10.61 5.64
C ASP A 12 -2.49 9.68 6.74
N PHE A 13 -2.82 8.45 6.37
CA PHE A 13 -3.31 7.45 7.33
C PHE A 13 -3.11 6.02 6.81
N VAL A 14 -3.20 5.05 7.70
CA VAL A 14 -3.27 3.61 7.37
C VAL A 14 -4.41 3.03 8.18
N LYS A 15 -5.42 2.49 7.50
CA LYS A 15 -6.55 1.81 8.12
C LYS A 15 -6.63 0.38 7.57
N VAL A 16 -6.76 -0.61 8.44
CA VAL A 16 -6.94 -2.01 8.04
C VAL A 16 -8.33 -2.46 8.45
N GLU A 17 -9.08 -2.98 7.50
CA GLU A 17 -10.43 -3.53 7.66
C GLU A 17 -10.49 -4.93 7.06
N GLY A 18 -10.21 -5.95 7.87
CA GLY A 18 -10.12 -7.34 7.42
C GLY A 18 -9.06 -7.51 6.33
N ASP A 19 -9.48 -7.92 5.14
CA ASP A 19 -8.61 -8.11 3.97
C ASP A 19 -8.33 -6.82 3.18
N ARG A 20 -8.91 -5.69 3.59
CA ARG A 20 -8.75 -4.39 2.92
C ARG A 20 -7.89 -3.44 3.72
N ILE A 21 -7.01 -2.70 3.04
CA ILE A 21 -6.13 -1.70 3.63
C ILE A 21 -6.38 -0.37 2.92
N PHE A 22 -6.77 0.66 3.66
CA PHE A 22 -6.86 2.02 3.16
C PHE A 22 -5.60 2.78 3.55
N VAL A 23 -4.90 3.33 2.55
CA VAL A 23 -3.70 4.13 2.78
C VAL A 23 -3.88 5.52 2.20
N GLY A 24 -3.84 6.51 3.08
CA GLY A 24 -3.67 7.90 2.72
C GLY A 24 -2.22 8.17 2.32
N LEU A 25 -2.02 8.64 1.08
CA LEU A 25 -0.75 9.15 0.58
C LEU A 25 -0.89 10.65 0.28
N THR A 26 0.01 11.46 0.80
CA THR A 26 0.08 12.89 0.46
C THR A 26 0.85 13.11 -0.85
N SER A 27 1.68 12.13 -1.23
CA SER A 27 2.44 12.12 -2.48
C SER A 27 1.54 11.95 -3.71
N LYS A 28 1.74 12.81 -4.73
CA LYS A 28 1.10 12.64 -6.04
C LYS A 28 1.50 11.29 -6.65
N PRO A 29 0.62 10.61 -7.41
CA PRO A 29 0.93 9.36 -8.11
C PRO A 29 1.83 9.57 -9.34
N LYS A 30 2.83 10.46 -9.25
CA LYS A 30 3.86 10.66 -10.27
C LYS A 30 5.11 9.88 -9.87
N ASP A 31 5.68 9.15 -10.83
CA ASP A 31 7.00 8.51 -10.74
C ASP A 31 7.19 7.46 -9.64
N GLY A 32 6.17 6.63 -9.37
CA GLY A 32 6.34 5.48 -8.47
C GLY A 32 6.55 5.81 -6.98
N LYS A 33 6.64 7.10 -6.61
CA LYS A 33 6.76 7.57 -5.22
C LYS A 33 5.63 7.04 -4.34
N ALA A 34 4.41 7.03 -4.88
CA ALA A 34 3.26 6.45 -4.19
C ALA A 34 3.42 4.96 -3.88
N ASN A 35 4.11 4.19 -4.73
CA ASN A 35 4.35 2.76 -4.48
C ASN A 35 5.37 2.56 -3.36
N ILE A 36 6.44 3.36 -3.36
CA ILE A 36 7.49 3.30 -2.33
C ILE A 36 6.90 3.67 -0.96
N GLU A 37 6.12 4.75 -0.90
CA GLU A 37 5.47 5.21 0.33
C GLU A 37 4.45 4.18 0.84
N LEU A 38 3.68 3.58 -0.08
CA LEU A 38 2.74 2.53 0.25
C LEU A 38 3.43 1.30 0.85
N ILE A 39 4.46 0.78 0.17
CA ILE A 39 5.25 -0.37 0.62
C ILE A 39 5.84 -0.09 2.01
N LYS A 40 6.40 1.10 2.22
CA LYS A 40 6.93 1.53 3.53
C LYS A 40 5.87 1.50 4.63
N LYS A 41 4.68 2.07 4.36
CA LYS A 41 3.58 2.13 5.34
C LYS A 41 3.06 0.73 5.68
N ILE A 42 2.84 -0.11 4.67
CA ILE A 42 2.38 -1.50 4.87
C ILE A 42 3.44 -2.30 5.64
N ALA A 43 4.70 -2.25 5.22
CA ALA A 43 5.80 -2.95 5.88
C ALA A 43 5.89 -2.57 7.38
N LYS A 44 5.82 -1.27 7.68
CA LYS A 44 5.83 -0.75 9.06
C LYS A 44 4.61 -1.21 9.86
N HIS A 45 3.43 -1.27 9.24
CA HIS A 45 2.20 -1.70 9.92
C HIS A 45 2.22 -3.20 10.26
N PHE A 46 2.70 -4.04 9.34
CA PHE A 46 2.76 -5.49 9.54
C PHE A 46 4.03 -5.99 10.24
N GLY A 47 5.03 -5.11 10.44
CA GLY A 47 6.32 -5.45 11.04
C GLY A 47 7.19 -6.33 10.14
N VAL A 48 7.03 -6.23 8.83
CA VAL A 48 7.77 -7.02 7.82
C VAL A 48 8.77 -6.15 7.06
N SER A 49 9.71 -6.77 6.35
CA SER A 49 10.61 -6.03 5.47
C SER A 49 9.89 -5.50 4.24
N GLN A 50 10.38 -4.39 3.65
CA GLN A 50 9.81 -3.85 2.41
C GLN A 50 9.93 -4.84 1.24
N SER A 51 10.96 -5.69 1.25
CA SER A 51 11.18 -6.73 0.24
C SER A 51 10.10 -7.81 0.25
N GLN A 52 9.44 -8.01 1.40
CA GLN A 52 8.32 -8.93 1.58
C GLN A 52 6.98 -8.34 1.15
N VAL A 53 6.92 -7.05 0.79
CA VAL A 53 5.71 -6.38 0.36
C VAL A 53 5.79 -6.12 -1.14
N ARG A 54 4.94 -6.80 -1.92
CA ARG A 54 4.94 -6.72 -3.38
C ARG A 54 3.57 -6.33 -3.91
N ILE A 55 3.53 -5.35 -4.80
CA ILE A 55 2.30 -5.00 -5.52
C ILE A 55 2.14 -6.03 -6.64
N ILE A 56 1.05 -6.79 -6.61
CA ILE A 56 0.76 -7.84 -7.60
C ILE A 56 -0.14 -7.31 -8.72
N ALA A 57 -1.03 -6.36 -8.40
CA ALA A 57 -1.96 -5.79 -9.36
C ALA A 57 -2.34 -4.33 -9.02
N GLY A 58 -2.89 -3.62 -10.01
CA GLY A 58 -3.43 -2.27 -9.81
C GLY A 58 -2.39 -1.15 -9.88
N PHE A 59 -1.23 -1.37 -10.51
CA PHE A 59 -0.17 -0.35 -10.65
C PHE A 59 -0.66 1.01 -11.19
N LYS A 60 -1.67 1.01 -12.07
CA LYS A 60 -2.28 2.22 -12.65
C LYS A 60 -3.62 2.63 -12.00
N SER A 61 -4.10 1.87 -11.02
CA SER A 61 -5.40 2.06 -10.36
C SER A 61 -5.25 2.56 -8.93
N ARG A 62 -6.32 3.18 -8.40
CA ARG A 62 -6.40 3.56 -6.97
C ARG A 62 -6.51 2.35 -6.05
N ARG A 63 -7.08 1.25 -6.56
CA ARG A 63 -7.11 -0.06 -5.91
C ARG A 63 -5.95 -0.90 -6.41
N LYS A 64 -5.19 -1.44 -5.46
CA LYS A 64 -3.97 -2.22 -5.67
C LYS A 64 -4.07 -3.50 -4.88
N ILE A 65 -3.56 -4.60 -5.43
CA ILE A 65 -3.43 -5.85 -4.68
C ILE A 65 -1.99 -5.95 -4.23
N VAL A 66 -1.77 -6.12 -2.94
CA VAL A 66 -0.44 -6.25 -2.34
C VAL A 66 -0.31 -7.64 -1.72
N ASP A 67 0.74 -8.37 -2.09
CA ASP A 67 1.19 -9.54 -1.35
C ASP A 67 2.12 -9.10 -0.23
N VAL A 68 1.89 -9.65 0.95
CA VAL A 68 2.77 -9.55 2.10
C VAL A 68 3.25 -10.97 2.42
N GLU A 69 4.50 -11.26 2.06
CA GLU A 69 5.21 -12.51 2.36
C GLU A 69 5.65 -12.46 3.84
N LYS A 70 4.76 -12.82 4.77
CA LYS A 70 5.04 -12.83 6.22
C LYS A 70 5.58 -14.18 6.66
#